data_AF-A0A538BPU2-F1
#
_entry.id   AF-A0A538BPU2-F1
#
_cell.length_a   1.000
_cell.length_b   1.000
_cell.length_c   1.000
_cell.angle_alpha   90.00
_cell.angle_beta   90.00
_cell.angle_gamma   90.00
#
_symmetry.space_group_name_H-M   'P 1'
#
loop_
_entity.id
_entity.type
_entity.pdbx_description
1 polymer ?
#
loop_
_entity_poly.entity_id
_entity_poly.type
_entity_poly.pdbx_seq_one_letter_code
_entity_poly.pdbx_strand_id
1 'polypeptide(L)'
;MEALVRPGLTCGELAAMAPPIPERFMAQRYECMIHGIGLEEENPSVCHPQDAQSNADSVLEPGMVLVVEGYFGEVGGDHGVKLGDQIVVTDDGARTLVSYPWCDTLLAGG
;
A
#
# COMPACT_ATOMS: atom_id res chain seq x y z
N MET A 1 -0.72 -6.04 -2.90
CA MET A 1 0.31 -5.01 -3.20
C MET A 1 1.71 -5.51 -2.92
N GLU A 2 2.03 -6.07 -1.73
CA GLU A 2 3.37 -6.61 -1.40
C GLU A 2 4.02 -7.43 -2.54
N ALA A 3 3.32 -8.41 -3.10
CA ALA A 3 3.83 -9.27 -4.17
C ALA A 3 4.17 -8.55 -5.50
N LEU A 4 3.76 -7.28 -5.66
CA LEU A 4 4.12 -6.46 -6.82
C LEU A 4 5.40 -5.65 -6.59
N VAL A 5 5.80 -5.46 -5.33
CA VAL A 5 6.95 -4.65 -4.95
C VAL A 5 8.24 -5.41 -5.26
N ARG A 6 9.08 -4.82 -6.10
CA ARG A 6 10.40 -5.35 -6.47
C ARG A 6 11.31 -4.21 -6.92
N PRO A 7 12.64 -4.37 -6.80
CA PRO A 7 13.57 -3.34 -7.20
C PRO A 7 13.48 -3.05 -8.71
N GLY A 8 13.81 -1.81 -9.07
CA GLY A 8 13.83 -1.32 -10.45
C GLY A 8 12.46 -0.88 -11.02
N LEU A 9 11.35 -1.13 -10.31
CA LEU A 9 10.05 -0.56 -10.68
C LEU A 9 10.00 0.92 -10.33
N THR A 10 9.35 1.72 -11.18
CA THR A 10 8.98 3.08 -10.79
C THR A 10 7.69 3.09 -9.97
N CYS A 11 7.48 4.16 -9.19
CA CYS A 11 6.25 4.34 -8.43
C CYS A 11 5.03 4.47 -9.37
N GLY A 12 5.21 5.03 -10.57
CA GLY A 12 4.16 5.09 -11.59
C GLY A 12 3.80 3.73 -12.16
N GLU A 13 4.78 2.88 -12.47
CA GLU A 13 4.54 1.49 -12.89
C GLU A 13 3.79 0.71 -11.81
N LEU A 14 4.22 0.84 -10.56
CA LEU A 14 3.59 0.15 -9.43
C LEU A 14 2.16 0.64 -9.18
N ALA A 15 1.91 1.95 -9.27
CA ALA A 15 0.55 2.51 -9.18
C ALA A 15 -0.37 1.96 -10.29
N ALA A 16 0.14 1.85 -11.52
CA ALA A 16 -0.64 1.33 -12.65
C ALA A 16 -0.96 -0.17 -12.55
N MET A 17 -0.11 -0.95 -11.86
CA MET A 17 -0.31 -2.39 -11.64
C MET A 17 -1.29 -2.69 -10.48
N ALA A 18 -1.55 -1.72 -9.62
CA ALA A 18 -2.33 -1.90 -8.42
C ALA A 18 -3.83 -2.10 -8.72
N PRO A 19 -4.56 -2.85 -7.87
CA PRO A 19 -6.01 -2.95 -8.00
C PRO A 19 -6.66 -1.59 -7.70
N PRO A 20 -7.70 -1.19 -8.45
CA PRO A 20 -8.43 0.03 -8.15
C PRO A 20 -9.23 -0.12 -6.86
N ILE A 21 -9.39 0.99 -6.13
CA ILE A 21 -10.29 1.04 -4.97
C ILE A 21 -11.75 0.91 -5.44
N PRO A 22 -12.58 0.02 -4.86
CA PRO A 22 -13.99 -0.03 -5.17
C PRO A 22 -14.70 1.31 -4.90
N GLU A 23 -15.57 1.74 -5.81
CA GLU A 23 -16.22 3.07 -5.80
C GLU A 23 -16.81 3.46 -4.43
N ARG A 24 -17.49 2.53 -3.75
CA ARG A 24 -18.12 2.75 -2.44
C ARG A 24 -17.13 3.14 -1.32
N PHE A 25 -15.85 2.83 -1.48
CA PHE A 25 -14.79 3.17 -0.54
C PHE A 25 -13.95 4.37 -1.00
N MET A 26 -14.10 4.80 -2.26
CA MET A 26 -13.21 5.79 -2.90
C MET A 26 -13.19 7.12 -2.14
N ALA A 27 -14.34 7.58 -1.66
CA ALA A 27 -14.47 8.86 -0.96
C ALA A 27 -13.77 8.91 0.40
N GLN A 28 -13.51 7.76 1.05
CA GLN A 28 -12.86 7.68 2.35
C GLN A 28 -11.51 6.95 2.32
N ARG A 29 -11.02 6.53 1.14
CA ARG A 29 -9.77 5.79 0.99
C ARG A 29 -8.61 6.48 1.70
N TYR A 30 -7.64 5.68 2.12
CA TYR A 30 -6.35 6.23 2.58
C TYR A 30 -5.65 6.99 1.45
N GLU A 31 -4.85 8.01 1.76
CA GLU A 31 -4.29 8.93 0.76
C GLU A 31 -3.38 8.28 -0.29
N CYS A 32 -2.70 7.19 0.07
CA CYS A 32 -1.89 6.39 -0.83
C CYS A 32 -1.99 4.90 -0.46
N MET A 33 -1.50 4.02 -1.33
CA MET A 33 -1.41 2.59 -1.05
C MET A 33 -0.06 2.21 -0.42
N ILE A 34 0.97 2.99 -0.71
CA ILE A 34 2.32 2.76 -0.22
C ILE A 34 2.97 4.11 0.11
N HIS A 35 3.68 4.18 1.23
CA HIS A 35 4.63 5.24 1.52
C HIS A 35 5.95 4.67 2.05
N GLY A 36 7.02 5.43 1.96
CA GLY A 36 8.29 5.11 2.61
C GLY A 36 8.18 5.26 4.13
N ILE A 37 9.02 4.56 4.87
CA ILE A 37 9.05 4.65 6.33
C ILE A 37 10.49 4.55 6.83
N GLY A 38 10.85 5.48 7.71
CA GLY A 38 12.15 5.54 8.37
C GLY A 38 11.99 6.01 9.80
N LEU A 39 12.24 7.29 10.04
CA LEU A 39 11.94 7.93 11.34
C LEU A 39 10.49 8.40 11.43
N GLU A 40 9.88 8.67 10.28
CA GLU A 40 8.49 9.06 10.09
C GLU A 40 7.99 8.53 8.74
N GLU A 41 6.78 8.91 8.34
CA GLU A 41 6.32 8.69 6.97
C GLU A 41 7.21 9.48 6.00
N GLU A 42 7.83 8.76 5.06
CA GLU A 42 8.86 9.27 4.18
C GLU A 42 8.51 8.98 2.71
N ASN A 43 9.29 9.55 1.78
CA ASN A 43 9.18 9.24 0.36
C ASN A 43 9.79 7.86 0.04
N PRO A 44 9.38 7.21 -1.07
CA PRO A 44 8.35 7.64 -2.02
C PRO A 44 6.93 7.24 -1.60
N SER A 45 5.92 7.88 -2.20
CA SER A 45 4.52 7.45 -2.13
C SER A 45 4.05 6.75 -3.42
N VAL A 46 3.11 5.83 -3.33
CA VAL A 46 2.40 5.20 -4.47
C VAL A 46 0.90 5.45 -4.29
N CYS A 47 0.36 6.35 -5.11
CA CYS A 47 -1.05 6.72 -5.11
C CYS A 47 -1.92 5.58 -5.69
N HIS A 48 -3.22 5.63 -5.41
CA HIS A 48 -4.19 4.73 -6.03
C HIS A 48 -4.20 4.91 -7.56
N PRO A 49 -4.53 3.88 -8.36
CA PRO A 49 -4.61 4.00 -9.83
C PRO A 49 -5.56 5.09 -10.32
N GLN A 50 -6.54 5.46 -9.49
CA GLN A 50 -7.52 6.50 -9.78
C GLN A 50 -7.05 7.92 -9.46
N ASP A 51 -5.87 8.06 -8.85
CA ASP A 51 -5.28 9.34 -8.44
C ASP A 51 -4.06 9.70 -9.29
N ALA A 52 -3.71 10.99 -9.31
CA ALA A 52 -2.51 11.45 -10.00
C ALA A 52 -1.25 11.09 -9.19
N GLN A 53 -0.35 10.33 -9.81
CA GLN A 53 0.92 9.96 -9.19
C GLN A 53 1.91 11.14 -9.18
N SER A 54 2.32 11.58 -7.99
CA SER A 54 3.13 12.79 -7.79
C SER A 54 4.62 12.62 -8.11
N ASN A 55 5.14 11.40 -7.97
CA ASN A 55 6.56 11.05 -8.07
C ASN A 55 6.73 9.80 -8.96
N ALA A 56 6.09 9.81 -10.14
CA ALA A 56 5.97 8.64 -11.00
C ALA A 56 7.32 8.02 -11.40
N ASP A 57 8.37 8.84 -11.55
CA ASP A 57 9.71 8.40 -11.97
C ASP A 57 10.60 7.88 -10.83
N SER A 58 10.15 7.94 -9.57
CA SER A 58 10.90 7.41 -8.43
C SER A 58 11.03 5.90 -8.54
N VAL A 59 12.26 5.39 -8.53
CA VAL A 59 12.58 3.95 -8.65
C VAL A 59 12.70 3.32 -7.26
N LEU A 60 12.14 2.12 -7.10
CA LEU A 60 12.33 1.33 -5.89
C LEU A 60 13.70 0.63 -5.92
N GLU A 61 14.44 0.74 -4.81
CA GLU A 61 15.78 0.18 -4.66
C GLU A 61 15.84 -0.80 -3.47
N PRO A 62 16.72 -1.83 -3.52
CA PRO A 62 16.94 -2.69 -2.38
C PRO A 62 17.32 -1.89 -1.12
N GLY A 63 16.78 -2.31 0.03
CA GLY A 63 16.98 -1.64 1.32
C GLY A 63 15.95 -0.55 1.63
N MET A 64 15.16 -0.09 0.65
CA MET A 64 14.00 0.76 0.94
C MET A 64 13.01 0.02 1.83
N VAL A 65 12.44 0.73 2.79
CA VAL A 65 11.41 0.21 3.69
C VAL A 65 10.13 0.98 3.41
N LEU A 66 9.06 0.24 3.19
CA LEU A 66 7.77 0.77 2.74
C LEU A 66 6.67 0.24 3.66
N VAL A 67 5.62 1.03 3.85
CA VAL A 67 4.35 0.55 4.40
C VAL A 67 3.41 0.33 3.24
N VAL A 68 2.83 -0.86 3.15
CA VAL A 68 1.76 -1.18 2.19
C VAL A 68 0.46 -1.21 2.96
N GLU A 69 -0.47 -0.33 2.64
CA GLU A 69 -1.66 -0.15 3.46
C GLU A 69 -2.92 0.25 2.67
N GLY A 70 -4.05 0.15 3.35
CA GLY A 70 -5.33 0.60 2.82
C GLY A 70 -6.35 0.78 3.92
N TYR A 71 -7.25 1.74 3.70
CA TYR A 71 -8.46 1.93 4.48
C TYR A 71 -9.69 1.74 3.59
N PHE A 72 -10.64 0.93 4.08
CA PHE A 72 -11.88 0.62 3.39
C PHE A 72 -13.06 0.83 4.35
N GLY A 73 -13.78 1.93 4.15
CA GLY A 73 -15.00 2.28 4.87
C GLY A 73 -15.95 3.01 3.93
N GLU A 74 -17.25 2.77 4.08
CA GLU A 74 -18.27 3.44 3.26
C GLU A 74 -18.69 4.78 3.90
N VAL A 75 -19.03 5.76 3.07
CA VAL A 75 -19.59 7.02 3.57
C VAL A 75 -20.91 6.76 4.29
N GLY A 76 -20.99 7.18 5.55
CA GLY A 76 -22.15 6.92 6.40
C GLY A 76 -22.19 5.51 7.01
N GLY A 77 -21.21 4.66 6.70
CA GLY A 77 -20.98 3.42 7.42
C GLY A 77 -20.55 3.66 8.86
N ASP A 78 -20.85 2.70 9.72
CA ASP A 78 -20.50 2.70 11.14
C ASP A 78 -19.17 1.98 11.43
N HIS A 79 -18.59 1.33 10.42
CA HIS A 79 -17.32 0.59 10.51
C HIS A 79 -16.47 0.80 9.26
N GLY A 80 -15.16 0.63 9.43
CA GLY A 80 -14.17 0.57 8.37
C GLY A 80 -12.99 -0.30 8.78
N VAL A 81 -12.18 -0.71 7.82
CA VAL A 81 -11.03 -1.58 8.03
C VAL A 81 -9.76 -0.87 7.56
N LYS A 82 -8.79 -0.71 8.46
CA LYS A 82 -7.41 -0.29 8.14
C LYS A 82 -6.49 -1.49 8.30
N LEU A 83 -5.73 -1.80 7.25
CA LEU A 83 -4.70 -2.82 7.27
C LEU A 83 -3.41 -2.21 6.72
N GLY A 84 -2.27 -2.61 7.25
CA GLY A 84 -0.98 -2.17 6.76
C GLY A 84 0.15 -3.05 7.26
N ASP A 85 1.08 -3.39 6.37
CA ASP A 85 2.29 -4.13 6.68
C ASP A 85 3.52 -3.31 6.30
N GLN A 86 4.56 -3.39 7.14
CA GLN A 86 5.87 -2.85 6.83
C GLN A 86 6.71 -3.89 6.11
N ILE A 87 7.20 -3.55 4.93
CA ILE A 87 8.01 -4.41 4.06
C ILE A 87 9.37 -3.78 3.81
N VAL A 88 10.37 -4.62 3.55
CA VAL A 88 11.67 -4.20 3.01
C VAL A 88 11.78 -4.67 1.57
N VAL A 89 12.22 -3.78 0.68
CA VAL A 89 12.59 -4.11 -0.69
C VAL A 89 13.93 -4.86 -0.64
N THR A 90 13.96 -6.03 -1.25
CA THR A 90 15.13 -6.93 -1.34
C THR A 90 15.65 -6.94 -2.77
N ASP A 91 16.73 -7.68 -3.04
CA ASP A 91 17.34 -7.73 -4.39
C ASP A 91 16.42 -8.38 -5.44
N ASP A 92 15.45 -9.20 -5.04
CA ASP A 92 14.58 -9.98 -5.92
C ASP A 92 13.07 -9.80 -5.66
N GLY A 93 12.68 -8.92 -4.73
CA GLY A 93 11.28 -8.69 -4.39
C GLY A 93 11.10 -7.86 -3.13
N ALA A 94 10.12 -8.21 -2.32
CA ALA A 94 9.89 -7.61 -1.01
C ALA A 94 9.64 -8.67 0.06
N ARG A 95 9.89 -8.29 1.31
CA ARG A 95 9.65 -9.14 2.48
C ARG A 95 9.03 -8.34 3.61
N THR A 96 7.92 -8.83 4.16
CA THR A 96 7.35 -8.32 5.41
C THR A 96 8.34 -8.40 6.59
N LEU A 97 8.46 -7.30 7.33
CA LEU A 97 9.40 -7.18 8.45
C LEU A 97 8.86 -7.79 9.74
N VAL A 98 7.58 -7.57 10.04
CA VAL A 98 6.92 -8.07 11.25
C VAL A 98 5.63 -8.73 10.86
N SER A 99 5.55 -10.04 11.07
CA SER A 99 4.31 -10.78 10.84
C SER A 99 3.41 -10.65 12.07
N TYR A 100 2.42 -9.76 11.99
CA TYR A 100 1.36 -9.68 12.98
C TYR A 100 0.11 -10.40 12.43
N PRO A 101 -0.56 -11.25 13.23
CA PRO A 101 -1.73 -11.98 12.75
C PRO A 101 -2.89 -11.03 12.45
N TRP A 102 -3.57 -11.28 11.35
CA TRP A 102 -4.86 -10.69 11.07
C TRP A 102 -5.94 -11.25 11.99
N CYS A 103 -7.05 -10.54 12.14
CA CYS A 103 -8.19 -11.04 12.90
C CYS A 103 -8.90 -12.16 12.12
N ASP A 104 -8.73 -13.41 12.57
CA ASP A 104 -9.36 -14.58 11.94
C ASP A 104 -10.88 -14.43 11.80
N THR A 105 -11.55 -13.84 12.80
CA THR A 105 -13.00 -13.60 12.77
C THR A 105 -13.43 -12.69 11.61
N LEU A 106 -12.60 -11.69 11.26
CA LEU A 106 -12.89 -10.77 10.16
C LEU A 106 -12.47 -11.36 8.80
N LEU A 107 -11.46 -12.23 8.77
CA LEU A 107 -11.00 -12.90 7.55
C LEU A 107 -11.89 -14.06 7.12
N ALA A 108 -12.57 -14.72 8.07
CA ALA A 108 -13.33 -15.94 7.81
C ALA A 108 -14.52 -15.77 6.86
N GLY A 109 -14.90 -14.54 6.49
CA GLY A 109 -15.94 -14.24 5.51
C GLY A 109 -17.25 -14.99 5.78
N GLY A 110 -18.13 -14.40 6.57
CA GLY A 110 -19.44 -15.00 6.90
C GLY A 110 -20.22 -15.52 5.70
#